data_AF-A0A4Q6A4H9-F1
#
_entry.id   AF-A0A4Q6A4H9-F1
#
_cell.length_a   1.000
_cell.length_b   1.000
_cell.length_c   1.000
_cell.angle_alpha   90.00
_cell.angle_beta   90.00
_cell.angle_gamma   90.00
#
_symmetry.space_group_name_H-M   'P 1'
#
loop_
_entity.id
_entity.type
_entity.pdbx_description
1 polymer ?
#
loop_
_entity_poly.entity_id
_entity_poly.type
_entity_poly.pdbx_seq_one_letter_code
_entity_poly.pdbx_strand_id
1 'polypeptide(L)'
;MEIQPEIETRASAAALNGRDPSFLTTDQEAVRAIIQAAVNVELFTIPLYMATLYSIQGTHQVTGANNVYQGRLWPGLAPSFRPGSGLSSNIPENEKAFNTIFSVFVEEMLHLQMASNLANIMGVTPVFTQLSPAEGNFAWTCYSNDSTTIPFIVDFKDCKDEYNQVKYNNIRVKLDDLNLTQNDLFLAIEAPEAEARERLKDEARSKYFPVAPFADWKENDPLPMFGSIGQMYQCLWDYINITYADGTNLWETMYSAGALQRDLFNNSSTGHPYREYQGIETTVEGWLPEKAKEIVFKLICAITDQGEGADIKEEIEKNYPYLRALNLGPHQGNGLLQAVQPVNQASEKGLQADYPSYNDKGTQLPPAQSTHAYARTVDGAKDHYERFEEIRDDLNAGKIVTWPTWHKNNSWAADNLKTADYGLNQYPLPKAEDIAAALNRLNNPVKDGTNQPDPDKRAASYKQFCQIATGAIAGITTVLDQYWADQSVGFPFPSMGGSGDRLMMCWAVFGQV
;
A
#
# COMPACT_ATOMS: atom_id res chain seq x y z
N MET A 1 -36.03 -23.97 3.22
CA MET A 1 -34.76 -23.25 3.09
C MET A 1 -33.97 -24.05 2.07
N GLU A 2 -34.08 -23.69 0.79
CA GLU A 2 -33.21 -24.28 -0.24
C GLU A 2 -31.79 -23.83 0.08
N ILE A 3 -30.90 -24.80 0.32
CA ILE A 3 -29.47 -24.56 0.46
C ILE A 3 -29.02 -24.13 -0.94
N GLN A 4 -28.69 -22.84 -1.11
CA GLN A 4 -28.07 -22.39 -2.35
C GLN A 4 -26.78 -23.20 -2.55
N PRO A 5 -26.52 -23.73 -3.77
CA PRO A 5 -25.27 -24.42 -4.03
C PRO A 5 -24.10 -23.49 -3.75
N GLU A 6 -23.10 -24.02 -3.06
CA GLU A 6 -21.85 -23.32 -2.77
C GLU A 6 -21.21 -22.92 -4.11
N ILE A 7 -20.92 -21.62 -4.29
CA ILE A 7 -20.26 -21.14 -5.51
C ILE A 7 -18.84 -21.72 -5.50
N GLU A 8 -18.50 -22.51 -6.51
CA GLU A 8 -17.12 -22.96 -6.71
C GLU A 8 -16.25 -21.72 -6.97
N THR A 9 -15.28 -21.47 -6.11
CA THR A 9 -14.35 -20.34 -6.24
C THR A 9 -12.96 -20.77 -6.70
N ARG A 10 -12.74 -22.08 -6.96
CA ARG A 10 -11.41 -22.64 -7.23
C ARG A 10 -11.44 -23.80 -8.21
N ALA A 11 -10.28 -24.04 -8.84
CA ALA A 11 -10.12 -25.09 -9.81
C ALA A 11 -10.24 -26.49 -9.16
N SER A 12 -10.95 -27.41 -9.82
CA SER A 12 -10.88 -28.82 -9.45
C SER A 12 -9.55 -29.43 -9.93
N ALA A 13 -9.07 -30.48 -9.26
CA ALA A 13 -7.90 -31.22 -9.73
C ALA A 13 -8.06 -31.74 -11.17
N ALA A 14 -9.29 -32.05 -11.59
CA ALA A 14 -9.58 -32.47 -12.97
C ALA A 14 -9.46 -31.31 -13.97
N ALA A 15 -9.70 -30.06 -13.55
CA ALA A 15 -9.54 -28.89 -14.41
C ALA A 15 -8.07 -28.51 -14.64
N LEU A 16 -7.19 -28.82 -13.67
CA LEU A 16 -5.77 -28.49 -13.71
C LEU A 16 -4.89 -29.60 -14.28
N ASN A 17 -5.35 -30.85 -14.32
CA ASN A 17 -4.53 -31.98 -14.75
C ASN A 17 -4.98 -32.56 -16.09
N GLY A 18 -4.03 -32.77 -17.00
CA GLY A 18 -4.29 -33.35 -18.32
C GLY A 18 -5.07 -32.42 -19.25
N ARG A 19 -4.90 -31.10 -19.09
CA ARG A 19 -5.53 -30.08 -19.94
C ARG A 19 -5.03 -30.22 -21.39
N ASP A 20 -5.89 -29.91 -22.36
CA ASP A 20 -5.51 -29.98 -23.77
C ASP A 20 -4.37 -28.96 -24.07
N PRO A 21 -3.22 -29.39 -24.62
CA PRO A 21 -2.09 -28.51 -24.92
C PRO A 21 -2.43 -27.33 -25.85
N SER A 22 -3.53 -27.40 -26.61
CA SER A 22 -4.00 -26.27 -27.43
C SER A 22 -4.36 -25.02 -26.61
N PHE A 23 -4.59 -25.16 -25.30
CA PHE A 23 -4.84 -24.03 -24.40
C PHE A 23 -3.57 -23.37 -23.86
N LEU A 24 -2.38 -23.96 -24.07
CA LEU A 24 -1.13 -23.49 -23.45
C LEU A 24 -0.89 -21.98 -23.64
N THR A 25 -1.01 -21.48 -24.87
CA THR A 25 -0.84 -20.05 -25.15
C THR A 25 -1.90 -19.20 -24.46
N THR A 26 -3.15 -19.65 -24.43
CA THR A 26 -4.23 -18.91 -23.75
C THR A 26 -3.99 -18.86 -22.23
N ASP A 27 -3.56 -19.97 -21.64
CA ASP A 27 -3.28 -20.03 -20.20
C ASP A 27 -2.03 -19.18 -19.84
N GLN A 28 -1.02 -19.12 -20.72
CA GLN A 28 0.11 -18.19 -20.57
C GLN A 28 -0.35 -16.72 -20.55
N GLU A 29 -1.19 -16.33 -21.51
CA GLU A 29 -1.70 -14.96 -21.57
C GLU A 29 -2.59 -14.62 -20.37
N ALA A 30 -3.37 -15.59 -19.86
CA ALA A 30 -4.15 -15.40 -18.64
C ALA A 30 -3.24 -15.13 -17.42
N VAL A 31 -2.16 -15.90 -17.25
CA VAL A 31 -1.17 -15.65 -16.20
C VAL A 31 -0.53 -14.27 -16.35
N ARG A 32 -0.13 -13.89 -17.57
CA ARG A 32 0.47 -12.56 -17.85
C ARG A 32 -0.49 -11.42 -17.49
N ALA A 33 -1.76 -11.57 -17.83
CA ALA A 33 -2.79 -10.59 -17.50
C ALA A 33 -3.02 -10.51 -15.99
N ILE A 34 -3.18 -11.65 -15.30
CA ILE A 34 -3.42 -11.68 -13.84
C ILE A 34 -2.23 -11.06 -13.09
N ILE A 35 -0.99 -11.41 -13.44
CA ILE A 35 0.17 -10.90 -12.71
C ILE A 35 0.39 -9.39 -12.92
N GLN A 36 0.08 -8.87 -14.11
CA GLN A 36 0.07 -7.42 -14.33
C GLN A 36 -1.10 -6.75 -13.57
N ALA A 37 -2.26 -7.40 -13.46
CA ALA A 37 -3.35 -6.91 -12.62
C ALA A 37 -2.95 -6.86 -11.14
N ALA A 38 -2.21 -7.85 -10.64
CA ALA A 38 -1.64 -7.83 -9.29
C ALA A 38 -0.73 -6.61 -9.09
N VAL A 39 0.25 -6.38 -9.97
CA VAL A 39 1.11 -5.18 -9.94
C VAL A 39 0.28 -3.89 -9.91
N ASN A 40 -0.79 -3.82 -10.70
CA ASN A 40 -1.67 -2.65 -10.75
C ASN A 40 -2.45 -2.45 -9.45
N VAL A 41 -2.90 -3.52 -8.79
CA VAL A 41 -3.64 -3.44 -7.51
C VAL A 41 -2.72 -3.01 -6.38
N GLU A 42 -1.53 -3.62 -6.23
CA GLU A 42 -0.55 -3.20 -5.21
C GLU A 42 -0.08 -1.75 -5.43
N LEU A 43 0.02 -1.32 -6.69
CA LEU A 43 0.35 0.06 -7.01
C LEU A 43 -0.82 1.01 -6.71
N PHE A 44 -2.06 0.55 -6.91
CA PHE A 44 -3.29 1.30 -6.65
C PHE A 44 -3.47 1.66 -5.16
N THR A 45 -3.13 0.78 -4.24
CA THR A 45 -3.28 1.06 -2.79
C THR A 45 -2.30 2.14 -2.30
N ILE A 46 -1.08 2.20 -2.85
CA ILE A 46 -0.01 3.08 -2.38
C ILE A 46 -0.42 4.57 -2.36
N PRO A 47 -0.92 5.20 -3.45
CA PRO A 47 -1.35 6.60 -3.38
C PRO A 47 -2.58 6.83 -2.49
N LEU A 48 -3.49 5.85 -2.37
CA LEU A 48 -4.65 5.96 -1.48
C LEU A 48 -4.23 6.06 -0.02
N TYR A 49 -3.36 5.13 0.41
CA TYR A 49 -2.86 5.08 1.78
C TYR A 49 -1.96 6.28 2.06
N MET A 50 -1.08 6.65 1.12
CA MET A 50 -0.22 7.83 1.26
C MET A 50 -1.01 9.13 1.37
N ALA A 51 -2.01 9.36 0.52
CA ALA A 51 -2.85 10.56 0.58
C ALA A 51 -3.57 10.69 1.91
N THR A 52 -4.14 9.58 2.38
CA THR A 52 -4.90 9.55 3.63
C THR A 52 -4.00 9.69 4.85
N LEU A 53 -2.85 9.00 4.88
CA LEU A 53 -1.82 9.11 5.91
C LEU A 53 -1.41 10.56 6.16
N TYR A 54 -1.07 11.29 5.10
CA TYR A 54 -0.60 12.67 5.21
C TYR A 54 -1.73 13.70 5.44
N SER A 55 -2.99 13.27 5.39
CA SER A 55 -4.13 14.11 5.78
C SER A 55 -4.26 14.27 7.31
N ILE A 56 -3.65 13.37 8.09
CA ILE A 56 -3.68 13.39 9.55
C ILE A 56 -2.92 14.62 10.04
N GLN A 57 -3.55 15.39 10.93
CA GLN A 57 -2.98 16.64 11.42
C GLN A 57 -1.82 16.38 12.39
N GLY A 58 -0.74 17.14 12.22
CA GLY A 58 0.34 17.17 13.20
C GLY A 58 1.58 17.86 12.67
N THR A 59 2.67 17.74 13.43
CA THR A 59 3.98 18.30 13.06
C THR A 59 5.09 17.33 13.44
N HIS A 60 6.25 17.45 12.81
CA HIS A 60 7.43 16.68 13.18
C HIS A 60 8.69 17.55 13.17
N GLN A 61 9.76 17.10 13.84
CA GLN A 61 11.06 17.75 13.72
C GLN A 61 11.83 17.18 12.53
N VAL A 62 12.51 18.04 11.77
CA VAL A 62 13.47 17.60 10.75
C VAL A 62 14.81 17.34 11.42
N THR A 63 15.12 16.06 11.66
CA THR A 63 16.33 15.62 12.38
C THR A 63 17.27 14.81 11.48
N GLY A 64 18.56 14.82 11.79
CA GLY A 64 19.57 14.00 11.13
C GLY A 64 20.91 14.13 11.86
N ALA A 65 22.02 13.74 11.27
CA ALA A 65 23.36 13.93 11.87
C ALA A 65 23.84 15.41 11.83
N ASN A 66 22.96 16.36 12.13
CA ASN A 66 23.19 17.80 12.19
C ASN A 66 22.11 18.49 13.05
N ASN A 67 22.31 19.76 13.39
CA ASN A 67 21.39 20.58 14.18
C ASN A 67 20.82 21.78 13.40
N VAL A 68 20.76 21.70 12.07
CA VAL A 68 20.34 22.84 11.20
C VAL A 68 18.95 23.33 11.59
N TYR A 69 18.03 22.41 11.89
CA TYR A 69 16.63 22.71 12.22
C TYR A 69 16.34 22.60 13.72
N GLN A 70 17.36 22.73 14.58
CA GLN A 70 17.16 22.64 16.04
C GLN A 70 16.00 23.50 16.50
N GLY A 71 15.09 22.89 17.28
CA GLY A 71 13.92 23.53 17.84
C GLY A 71 12.80 23.93 16.86
N ARG A 72 12.87 23.51 15.58
CA ARG A 72 11.83 23.77 14.58
C ARG A 72 10.92 22.56 14.39
N LEU A 73 9.66 22.85 14.12
CA LEU A 73 8.66 21.87 13.70
C LEU A 73 8.24 22.14 12.25
N TRP A 74 8.07 21.08 11.49
CA TRP A 74 7.57 21.10 10.12
C TRP A 74 6.12 20.60 10.09
N PRO A 75 5.24 21.16 9.25
CA PRO A 75 3.91 20.63 9.05
C PRO A 75 3.93 19.14 8.64
N GLY A 76 2.91 18.41 9.06
CA GLY A 76 2.73 17.00 8.76
C GLY A 76 3.35 16.09 9.82
N LEU A 77 2.78 14.91 9.98
CA LEU A 77 3.35 13.88 10.83
C LEU A 77 4.44 13.09 10.10
N ALA A 78 5.27 12.43 10.89
CA ALA A 78 6.28 11.47 10.48
C ALA A 78 6.23 10.28 11.45
N PRO A 79 6.86 9.13 11.14
CA PRO A 79 6.91 8.01 12.06
C PRO A 79 7.41 8.44 13.43
N SER A 80 6.75 7.96 14.48
CA SER A 80 7.00 8.38 15.87
C SER A 80 7.33 7.19 16.76
N PHE A 81 8.28 7.37 17.69
CA PHE A 81 8.56 6.40 18.73
C PHE A 81 7.61 6.67 19.91
N ARG A 82 6.80 5.67 20.29
CA ARG A 82 5.80 5.78 21.37
C ARG A 82 4.93 7.04 21.22
N PRO A 83 3.88 7.00 20.38
CA PRO A 83 2.92 8.08 20.19
C PRO A 83 2.55 8.80 21.49
N GLY A 84 2.59 10.13 21.48
CA GLY A 84 2.34 11.02 22.62
C GLY A 84 3.54 11.27 23.53
N SER A 85 4.70 10.64 23.29
CA SER A 85 5.91 10.84 24.11
C SER A 85 6.90 11.86 23.53
N GLY A 86 6.61 12.42 22.34
CA GLY A 86 7.46 13.36 21.62
C GLY A 86 7.50 14.78 22.21
N LEU A 87 8.32 15.63 21.57
CA LEU A 87 8.48 17.05 21.94
C LEU A 87 7.41 17.96 21.31
N SER A 88 6.65 17.46 20.35
CA SER A 88 5.52 18.16 19.73
C SER A 88 4.27 18.03 20.59
N SER A 89 3.38 19.01 20.54
CA SER A 89 2.04 18.94 21.14
C SER A 89 1.06 18.17 20.25
N ASN A 90 1.52 17.12 19.57
CA ASN A 90 0.69 16.33 18.68
C ASN A 90 -0.35 15.54 19.47
N ILE A 91 -1.45 15.19 18.81
CA ILE A 91 -2.47 14.29 19.36
C ILE A 91 -1.89 12.86 19.32
N PRO A 92 -1.79 12.15 20.46
CA PRO A 92 -1.22 10.80 20.50
C PRO A 92 -1.93 9.82 19.56
N GLU A 93 -3.25 9.93 19.42
CA GLU A 93 -4.06 9.10 18.53
C GLU A 93 -3.77 9.39 17.05
N ASN A 94 -3.48 10.64 16.69
CA ASN A 94 -3.02 10.97 15.34
C ASN A 94 -1.65 10.34 15.05
N GLU A 95 -0.72 10.38 16.00
CA GLU A 95 0.60 9.75 15.86
C GLU A 95 0.50 8.22 15.78
N LYS A 96 -0.42 7.60 16.54
CA LYS A 96 -0.70 6.16 16.44
C LYS A 96 -1.27 5.83 15.06
N ALA A 97 -2.34 6.51 14.63
CA ALA A 97 -2.95 6.29 13.33
C ALA A 97 -1.94 6.51 12.18
N PHE A 98 -1.07 7.51 12.29
CA PHE A 98 -0.02 7.74 11.31
C PHE A 98 0.96 6.56 11.26
N ASN A 99 1.46 6.08 12.39
CA ASN A 99 2.36 4.92 12.42
C ASN A 99 1.70 3.67 11.81
N THR A 100 0.44 3.42 12.14
CA THR A 100 -0.32 2.24 11.66
C THR A 100 -0.53 2.30 10.14
N ILE A 101 -0.99 3.42 9.57
CA ILE A 101 -1.14 3.53 8.11
C ILE A 101 0.23 3.56 7.41
N PHE A 102 1.25 4.15 8.04
CA PHE A 102 2.61 4.17 7.51
C PHE A 102 3.19 2.75 7.39
N SER A 103 2.97 1.88 8.37
CA SER A 103 3.46 0.49 8.29
C SER A 103 2.79 -0.27 7.16
N VAL A 104 1.46 -0.14 7.01
CA VAL A 104 0.70 -0.72 5.89
C VAL A 104 1.25 -0.22 4.56
N PHE A 105 1.38 1.10 4.39
CA PHE A 105 1.94 1.70 3.17
C PHE A 105 3.34 1.15 2.78
N VAL A 106 4.20 0.85 3.76
CA VAL A 106 5.51 0.26 3.48
C VAL A 106 5.42 -1.23 3.14
N GLU A 107 4.47 -1.96 3.72
CA GLU A 107 4.17 -3.35 3.35
C GLU A 107 3.60 -3.43 1.92
N GLU A 108 2.73 -2.51 1.50
CA GLU A 108 2.26 -2.42 0.10
C GLU A 108 3.41 -2.19 -0.90
N MET A 109 4.45 -1.43 -0.52
CA MET A 109 5.66 -1.30 -1.35
C MET A 109 6.45 -2.60 -1.46
N LEU A 110 6.47 -3.40 -0.39
CA LEU A 110 7.04 -4.75 -0.43
C LEU A 110 6.21 -5.64 -1.35
N HIS A 111 4.87 -5.59 -1.25
CA HIS A 111 3.97 -6.37 -2.12
C HIS A 111 4.17 -6.03 -3.58
N LEU A 112 4.23 -4.73 -3.91
CA LEU A 112 4.53 -4.26 -5.27
C LEU A 112 5.86 -4.81 -5.80
N GLN A 113 6.91 -4.84 -4.98
CA GLN A 113 8.20 -5.45 -5.35
C GLN A 113 8.03 -6.95 -5.62
N MET A 114 7.36 -7.68 -4.73
CA MET A 114 7.16 -9.13 -4.86
C MET A 114 6.32 -9.47 -6.11
N ALA A 115 5.21 -8.76 -6.33
CA ALA A 115 4.38 -8.88 -7.54
C ALA A 115 5.16 -8.57 -8.83
N SER A 116 6.02 -7.54 -8.80
CA SER A 116 6.86 -7.16 -9.94
C SER A 116 7.98 -8.18 -10.23
N ASN A 117 8.57 -8.76 -9.18
CA ASN A 117 9.53 -9.85 -9.31
C ASN A 117 8.86 -11.11 -9.89
N LEU A 118 7.65 -11.44 -9.41
CA LEU A 118 6.80 -12.52 -9.93
C LEU A 118 6.48 -12.31 -11.41
N ALA A 119 6.05 -11.11 -11.81
CA ALA A 119 5.80 -10.76 -13.21
C ALA A 119 7.04 -11.05 -14.08
N ASN A 120 8.23 -10.58 -13.69
CA ASN A 120 9.44 -10.80 -14.49
C ASN A 120 9.82 -12.26 -14.64
N ILE A 121 9.76 -13.05 -13.56
CA ILE A 121 10.10 -14.48 -13.67
C ILE A 121 9.10 -15.26 -14.52
N MET A 122 7.87 -14.75 -14.72
CA MET A 122 6.83 -15.31 -15.58
C MET A 122 6.82 -14.67 -16.99
N GLY A 123 7.85 -13.88 -17.33
CA GLY A 123 8.04 -13.31 -18.65
C GLY A 123 7.23 -12.04 -18.94
N VAL A 124 6.80 -11.32 -17.89
CA VAL A 124 6.15 -10.01 -17.98
C VAL A 124 7.08 -8.93 -17.43
N THR A 125 7.40 -7.93 -18.24
CA THR A 125 7.99 -6.69 -17.71
C THR A 125 6.86 -5.84 -17.12
N PRO A 126 6.84 -5.59 -15.80
CA PRO A 126 5.77 -4.85 -15.14
C PRO A 126 5.65 -3.43 -15.69
N VAL A 127 4.42 -2.98 -15.92
CA VAL A 127 4.10 -1.61 -16.31
C VAL A 127 3.36 -0.92 -15.16
N PHE A 128 3.88 0.19 -14.69
CA PHE A 128 3.37 1.01 -13.58
C PHE A 128 2.57 2.22 -14.08
N THR A 129 2.66 2.54 -15.36
CA THR A 129 1.90 3.64 -15.97
C THR A 129 0.56 3.20 -16.57
N GLN A 130 0.20 1.92 -16.49
CA GLN A 130 -1.04 1.40 -17.11
C GLN A 130 -2.31 2.06 -16.54
N LEU A 131 -2.33 2.42 -15.26
CA LEU A 131 -3.44 3.13 -14.62
C LEU A 131 -3.42 4.67 -14.85
N SER A 132 -2.39 5.19 -15.52
CA SER A 132 -2.23 6.60 -15.93
C SER A 132 -2.60 6.74 -17.42
N PRO A 133 -3.83 7.14 -17.77
CA PRO A 133 -4.39 6.75 -19.07
C PRO A 133 -4.13 7.69 -20.24
N ALA A 134 -3.40 8.82 -20.11
CA ALA A 134 -3.29 9.72 -21.25
C ALA A 134 -1.97 10.51 -21.36
N GLU A 135 -1.52 10.66 -22.59
CA GLU A 135 -0.44 11.57 -22.98
C GLU A 135 -0.76 12.99 -22.48
N GLY A 136 0.08 13.51 -21.58
CA GLY A 136 -0.09 14.84 -20.98
C GLY A 136 -1.01 14.91 -19.75
N ASN A 137 -1.62 13.80 -19.31
CA ASN A 137 -2.32 13.71 -18.02
C ASN A 137 -1.74 12.57 -17.17
N PHE A 138 -0.99 12.92 -16.14
CA PHE A 138 -0.35 11.97 -15.24
C PHE A 138 -1.19 11.59 -14.02
N ALA A 139 -2.45 12.05 -13.95
CA ALA A 139 -3.38 11.64 -12.91
C ALA A 139 -4.01 10.28 -13.25
N TRP A 140 -4.07 9.39 -12.26
CA TRP A 140 -4.69 8.08 -12.44
C TRP A 140 -6.22 8.23 -12.47
N THR A 141 -6.87 7.60 -13.45
CA THR A 141 -8.34 7.74 -13.62
C THR A 141 -9.17 6.80 -12.79
N CYS A 142 -8.54 5.82 -12.13
CA CYS A 142 -9.24 4.98 -11.16
C CYS A 142 -9.78 5.80 -9.98
N TYR A 143 -9.12 6.92 -9.64
CA TYR A 143 -9.58 7.84 -8.58
C TYR A 143 -10.54 8.88 -9.13
N SER A 144 -11.79 8.85 -8.68
CA SER A 144 -12.74 9.95 -8.92
C SER A 144 -13.89 9.95 -7.93
N ASN A 145 -14.58 11.08 -7.79
CA ASN A 145 -15.75 11.21 -6.93
C ASN A 145 -16.90 10.27 -7.31
N ASP A 146 -16.91 9.75 -8.53
CA ASP A 146 -17.95 8.86 -9.06
C ASP A 146 -17.49 7.40 -9.21
N SER A 147 -16.20 7.12 -8.96
CA SER A 147 -15.64 5.78 -9.08
C SER A 147 -16.12 4.89 -7.94
N THR A 148 -16.63 3.71 -8.27
CA THR A 148 -17.09 2.69 -7.31
C THR A 148 -16.30 1.39 -7.43
N THR A 149 -15.30 1.34 -8.30
CA THR A 149 -14.63 0.09 -8.68
C THR A 149 -13.19 0.12 -8.20
N ILE A 150 -12.83 -0.82 -7.33
CA ILE A 150 -11.44 -1.18 -7.10
C ILE A 150 -10.98 -1.92 -8.37
N PRO A 151 -9.92 -1.47 -9.06
CA PRO A 151 -9.45 -2.10 -10.29
C PRO A 151 -9.30 -3.61 -10.13
N PHE A 152 -9.87 -4.39 -11.05
CA PHE A 152 -9.86 -5.86 -11.06
C PHE A 152 -10.55 -6.57 -9.89
N ILE A 153 -10.81 -5.91 -8.76
CA ILE A 153 -11.37 -6.54 -7.56
C ILE A 153 -12.89 -6.44 -7.55
N VAL A 154 -13.47 -5.35 -7.03
CA VAL A 154 -14.92 -5.26 -6.79
C VAL A 154 -15.50 -3.93 -7.27
N ASP A 155 -16.75 -3.94 -7.73
CA ASP A 155 -17.56 -2.73 -7.89
C ASP A 155 -18.56 -2.65 -6.73
N PHE A 156 -18.49 -1.59 -5.93
CA PHE A 156 -19.35 -1.44 -4.76
C PHE A 156 -20.84 -1.33 -5.10
N LYS A 157 -21.21 -1.08 -6.37
CA LYS A 157 -22.61 -1.17 -6.84
C LYS A 157 -23.18 -2.58 -6.73
N ASP A 158 -22.31 -3.59 -6.73
CA ASP A 158 -22.67 -5.01 -6.63
C ASP A 158 -22.58 -5.53 -5.18
N CYS A 159 -22.14 -4.69 -4.23
CA CYS A 159 -22.19 -4.97 -2.80
C CYS A 159 -23.56 -4.64 -2.20
N LYS A 160 -23.91 -5.31 -1.11
CA LYS A 160 -25.01 -4.91 -0.21
C LYS A 160 -24.77 -3.47 0.27
N ASP A 161 -25.83 -2.73 0.58
CA ASP A 161 -25.72 -1.34 1.03
C ASP A 161 -24.81 -1.19 2.26
N GLU A 162 -24.92 -2.13 3.20
CA GLU A 162 -24.10 -2.23 4.39
C GLU A 162 -23.84 -3.71 4.73
N TYR A 163 -22.60 -4.03 5.13
CA TYR A 163 -22.22 -5.34 5.67
C TYR A 163 -21.02 -5.17 6.60
N ASN A 164 -20.97 -5.94 7.69
CA ASN A 164 -19.99 -5.79 8.78
C ASN A 164 -19.69 -4.33 9.17
N GLN A 165 -20.75 -3.54 9.37
CA GLN A 165 -20.69 -2.11 9.71
C GLN A 165 -20.17 -1.19 8.59
N VAL A 166 -19.59 -1.71 7.50
CA VAL A 166 -19.09 -0.94 6.36
C VAL A 166 -20.23 -0.58 5.41
N LYS A 167 -20.36 0.71 5.05
CA LYS A 167 -21.44 1.22 4.18
C LYS A 167 -21.02 1.29 2.72
N TYR A 168 -20.99 0.15 2.04
CA TYR A 168 -20.47 0.04 0.66
C TYR A 168 -21.12 0.98 -0.35
N ASN A 169 -22.40 1.31 -0.20
CA ASN A 169 -23.07 2.25 -1.12
C ASN A 169 -22.50 3.68 -1.09
N ASN A 170 -21.85 4.07 0.02
CA ASN A 170 -21.22 5.37 0.19
C ASN A 170 -19.76 5.39 -0.25
N ILE A 171 -19.12 4.23 -0.41
CA ILE A 171 -17.71 4.15 -0.75
C ILE A 171 -17.48 4.69 -2.17
N ARG A 172 -16.45 5.51 -2.32
CA ARG A 172 -15.92 5.94 -3.61
C ARG A 172 -14.44 5.67 -3.66
N VAL A 173 -13.96 5.21 -4.80
CA VAL A 173 -12.53 5.02 -5.04
C VAL A 173 -11.94 6.37 -5.42
N LYS A 174 -11.46 7.11 -4.42
CA LYS A 174 -10.87 8.45 -4.57
C LYS A 174 -9.79 8.68 -3.50
N LEU A 175 -8.95 9.68 -3.75
CA LEU A 175 -8.05 10.22 -2.73
C LEU A 175 -8.85 11.13 -1.81
N ASP A 176 -8.79 10.91 -0.50
CA ASP A 176 -9.51 11.71 0.50
C ASP A 176 -8.73 11.80 1.82
N ASP A 177 -9.24 12.59 2.78
CA ASP A 177 -8.70 12.62 4.13
C ASP A 177 -9.09 11.38 4.94
N LEU A 178 -8.42 11.16 6.08
CA LEU A 178 -8.73 10.05 6.98
C LEU A 178 -10.08 10.31 7.66
N ASN A 179 -11.12 9.77 7.05
CA ASN A 179 -12.49 9.80 7.53
C ASN A 179 -13.12 8.40 7.48
N LEU A 180 -14.32 8.24 8.04
CA LEU A 180 -14.98 6.93 8.11
C LEU A 180 -15.20 6.29 6.73
N THR A 181 -15.56 7.07 5.70
CA THR A 181 -15.81 6.53 4.35
C THR A 181 -14.50 6.12 3.67
N GLN A 182 -13.42 6.87 3.90
CA GLN A 182 -12.10 6.50 3.38
C GLN A 182 -11.54 5.26 4.10
N ASN A 183 -11.74 5.13 5.41
CA ASN A 183 -11.36 3.92 6.13
C ASN A 183 -12.24 2.71 5.76
N ASP A 184 -13.53 2.92 5.48
CA ASP A 184 -14.43 1.89 4.94
C ASP A 184 -13.93 1.40 3.56
N LEU A 185 -13.33 2.27 2.72
CA LEU A 185 -12.65 1.85 1.50
C LEU A 185 -11.45 0.94 1.81
N PHE A 186 -10.66 1.25 2.83
CA PHE A 186 -9.48 0.46 3.21
C PHE A 186 -9.87 -0.93 3.70
N LEU A 187 -10.86 -1.03 4.58
CA LEU A 187 -11.45 -2.31 5.00
C LEU A 187 -12.00 -3.10 3.81
N ALA A 188 -12.53 -2.41 2.79
CA ALA A 188 -13.03 -3.09 1.61
C ALA A 188 -11.91 -3.58 0.67
N ILE A 189 -10.75 -2.92 0.65
CA ILE A 189 -9.57 -3.38 -0.10
C ILE A 189 -8.99 -4.62 0.59
N GLU A 190 -8.81 -4.56 1.91
CA GLU A 190 -8.15 -5.61 2.72
C GLU A 190 -9.11 -6.68 3.25
N ALA A 191 -10.34 -6.74 2.74
CA ALA A 191 -11.37 -7.63 3.29
C ALA A 191 -10.96 -9.11 3.18
N PRO A 192 -10.99 -9.89 4.28
CA PRO A 192 -10.79 -11.33 4.24
C PRO A 192 -11.77 -12.02 3.28
N GLU A 193 -11.38 -13.15 2.68
CA GLU A 193 -12.12 -13.79 1.57
C GLU A 193 -13.60 -14.07 1.93
N ALA A 194 -13.86 -14.49 3.18
CA ALA A 194 -15.21 -14.74 3.68
C ALA A 194 -16.08 -13.47 3.67
N GLU A 195 -15.56 -12.36 4.21
CA GLU A 195 -16.23 -11.07 4.18
C GLU A 195 -16.40 -10.54 2.76
N ALA A 196 -15.35 -10.65 1.95
CA ALA A 196 -15.34 -10.22 0.56
C ALA A 196 -16.44 -10.92 -0.27
N ARG A 197 -16.78 -12.16 0.08
CA ARG A 197 -17.87 -12.94 -0.51
C ARG A 197 -19.24 -12.56 0.04
N GLU A 198 -19.35 -12.42 1.36
CA GLU A 198 -20.62 -12.15 2.04
C GLU A 198 -21.13 -10.72 1.84
N ARG A 199 -20.25 -9.75 1.59
CA ARG A 199 -20.63 -8.37 1.26
C ARG A 199 -21.37 -8.21 -0.07
N LEU A 200 -21.22 -9.16 -1.00
CA LEU A 200 -21.85 -9.08 -2.32
C LEU A 200 -23.35 -9.37 -2.27
N LYS A 201 -24.10 -8.74 -3.18
CA LYS A 201 -25.47 -9.13 -3.51
C LYS A 201 -25.47 -10.55 -4.09
N ASP A 202 -26.49 -11.34 -3.76
CA ASP A 202 -26.53 -12.76 -4.14
C ASP A 202 -26.45 -12.95 -5.67
N GLU A 203 -27.13 -12.09 -6.43
CA GLU A 203 -27.14 -12.09 -7.89
C GLU A 203 -25.81 -11.68 -8.54
N ALA A 204 -24.92 -11.02 -7.79
CA ALA A 204 -23.64 -10.55 -8.31
C ALA A 204 -22.46 -11.47 -7.96
N ARG A 205 -22.61 -12.41 -7.01
CA ARG A 205 -21.50 -13.23 -6.52
C ARG A 205 -20.74 -13.97 -7.62
N SER A 206 -21.43 -14.52 -8.62
CA SER A 206 -20.80 -15.26 -9.72
C SER A 206 -19.90 -14.41 -10.62
N LYS A 207 -20.02 -13.07 -10.58
CA LYS A 207 -19.17 -12.13 -11.33
C LYS A 207 -17.76 -12.01 -10.74
N TYR A 208 -17.60 -12.27 -9.44
CA TYR A 208 -16.41 -11.90 -8.67
C TYR A 208 -15.58 -13.10 -8.20
N PHE A 209 -16.07 -14.32 -8.33
CA PHE A 209 -15.31 -15.51 -7.91
C PHE A 209 -15.10 -16.44 -9.11
N PRO A 210 -14.29 -16.01 -10.10
CA PRO A 210 -13.99 -16.84 -11.25
C PRO A 210 -13.15 -18.05 -10.82
N VAL A 211 -13.29 -19.13 -11.58
CA VAL A 211 -12.51 -20.36 -11.40
C VAL A 211 -11.49 -20.45 -12.52
N ALA A 212 -10.20 -20.55 -12.18
CA ALA A 212 -9.16 -20.85 -13.14
C ALA A 212 -9.23 -22.33 -13.58
N PRO A 213 -8.87 -22.68 -14.82
CA PRO A 213 -8.67 -21.78 -15.95
C PRO A 213 -9.99 -21.13 -16.38
N PHE A 214 -9.98 -19.83 -16.68
CA PHE A 214 -11.18 -19.08 -17.04
C PHE A 214 -11.82 -19.62 -18.31
N ALA A 215 -13.10 -19.97 -18.21
CA ALA A 215 -13.87 -20.47 -19.34
C ALA A 215 -13.98 -19.38 -20.43
N ASP A 216 -13.74 -19.78 -21.69
CA ASP A 216 -13.88 -18.97 -22.89
C ASP A 216 -13.01 -17.69 -22.99
N TRP A 217 -12.15 -17.42 -22.01
CA TRP A 217 -11.23 -16.28 -22.02
C TRP A 217 -10.13 -16.43 -23.08
N LYS A 218 -9.77 -15.33 -23.74
CA LYS A 218 -8.69 -15.24 -24.74
C LYS A 218 -7.81 -14.04 -24.48
N GLU A 219 -6.63 -14.06 -25.10
CA GLU A 219 -5.71 -12.91 -25.11
C GLU A 219 -6.46 -11.62 -25.52
N ASN A 220 -6.24 -10.54 -24.76
CA ASN A 220 -6.90 -9.24 -24.88
C ASN A 220 -8.37 -9.17 -24.42
N ASP A 221 -8.99 -10.27 -24.00
CA ASP A 221 -10.26 -10.19 -23.28
C ASP A 221 -10.03 -9.53 -21.91
N PRO A 222 -10.95 -8.68 -21.44
CA PRO A 222 -10.89 -8.18 -20.07
C PRO A 222 -10.83 -9.35 -19.08
N LEU A 223 -9.99 -9.23 -18.05
CA LEU A 223 -10.00 -10.19 -16.96
C LEU A 223 -11.38 -10.21 -16.27
N PRO A 224 -11.82 -11.37 -15.77
CA PRO A 224 -12.91 -11.40 -14.79
C PRO A 224 -12.53 -10.57 -13.55
N MET A 225 -13.54 -10.12 -12.82
CA MET A 225 -13.32 -9.42 -11.55
C MET A 225 -13.07 -10.44 -10.43
N PHE A 226 -12.37 -10.04 -9.36
CA PHE A 226 -11.98 -10.89 -8.24
C PHE A 226 -12.57 -10.38 -6.91
N GLY A 227 -13.18 -11.23 -6.10
CA GLY A 227 -13.90 -10.80 -4.89
C GLY A 227 -12.99 -10.14 -3.85
N SER A 228 -11.75 -10.62 -3.77
CA SER A 228 -10.64 -10.08 -2.94
C SER A 228 -9.32 -10.12 -3.73
N ILE A 229 -8.30 -9.43 -3.21
CA ILE A 229 -6.92 -9.47 -3.76
C ILE A 229 -6.40 -10.90 -3.67
N GLY A 230 -6.67 -11.56 -2.57
CA GLY A 230 -6.23 -12.91 -2.39
C GLY A 230 -6.92 -13.94 -3.29
N GLN A 231 -8.19 -13.74 -3.67
CA GLN A 231 -8.85 -14.57 -4.70
C GLN A 231 -8.15 -14.44 -6.07
N MET A 232 -7.63 -13.24 -6.41
CA MET A 232 -6.82 -13.04 -7.61
C MET A 232 -5.53 -13.86 -7.55
N TYR A 233 -4.83 -13.85 -6.41
CA TYR A 233 -3.63 -14.67 -6.20
C TYR A 233 -3.92 -16.17 -6.18
N GLN A 234 -5.09 -16.60 -5.68
CA GLN A 234 -5.55 -17.98 -5.78
C GLN A 234 -5.72 -18.41 -7.24
N CYS A 235 -6.34 -17.58 -8.08
CA CYS A 235 -6.47 -17.86 -9.52
C CYS A 235 -5.10 -17.95 -10.21
N LEU A 236 -4.17 -17.05 -9.88
CA LEU A 236 -2.79 -17.13 -10.36
C LEU A 236 -2.14 -18.45 -9.96
N TRP A 237 -2.28 -18.86 -8.69
CA TRP A 237 -1.74 -20.12 -8.18
C TRP A 237 -2.31 -21.33 -8.93
N ASP A 238 -3.62 -21.36 -9.16
CA ASP A 238 -4.27 -22.45 -9.90
C ASP A 238 -3.75 -22.55 -11.34
N TYR A 239 -3.59 -21.43 -12.05
CA TYR A 239 -3.02 -21.41 -13.39
C TYR A 239 -1.61 -22.00 -13.45
N ILE A 240 -0.69 -21.55 -12.58
CA ILE A 240 0.70 -22.06 -12.59
C ILE A 240 0.80 -23.54 -12.15
N ASN A 241 -0.30 -24.14 -11.70
CA ASN A 241 -0.40 -25.57 -11.40
C ASN A 241 -1.01 -26.42 -12.52
N ILE A 242 -1.34 -25.84 -13.68
CA ILE A 242 -1.83 -26.59 -14.84
C ILE A 242 -0.74 -27.53 -15.38
N THR A 243 -1.13 -28.80 -15.56
CA THR A 243 -0.39 -29.81 -16.33
C THR A 243 -1.19 -30.21 -17.56
N TYR A 244 -0.51 -30.36 -18.69
CA TYR A 244 -1.14 -30.67 -19.98
C TYR A 244 -1.08 -32.16 -20.29
N ALA A 245 -1.95 -32.61 -21.20
CA ALA A 245 -2.05 -34.02 -21.59
C ALA A 245 -0.78 -34.58 -22.26
N ASP A 246 0.10 -33.71 -22.77
CA ASP A 246 1.39 -34.07 -23.35
C ASP A 246 2.53 -34.17 -22.32
N GLY A 247 2.24 -33.92 -21.03
CA GLY A 247 3.19 -33.99 -19.92
C GLY A 247 3.94 -32.69 -19.64
N THR A 248 3.72 -31.62 -20.43
CA THR A 248 4.23 -30.28 -20.11
C THR A 248 3.45 -29.64 -18.96
N ASN A 249 4.02 -28.62 -18.30
CA ASN A 249 3.31 -27.84 -17.29
C ASN A 249 3.51 -26.33 -17.51
N LEU A 250 2.52 -25.54 -17.09
CA LEU A 250 2.50 -24.11 -17.39
C LEU A 250 3.63 -23.36 -16.69
N TRP A 251 3.90 -23.68 -15.42
CA TRP A 251 4.96 -23.05 -14.63
C TRP A 251 6.34 -23.19 -15.29
N GLU A 252 6.78 -24.41 -15.61
CA GLU A 252 8.07 -24.65 -16.26
C GLU A 252 8.18 -23.97 -17.62
N THR A 253 7.05 -23.81 -18.33
CA THR A 253 7.04 -23.14 -19.63
C THR A 253 7.20 -21.62 -19.49
N MET A 254 6.72 -21.02 -18.40
CA MET A 254 6.77 -19.57 -18.18
C MET A 254 7.97 -19.12 -17.36
N TYR A 255 8.48 -19.97 -16.46
CA TYR A 255 9.54 -19.62 -15.52
C TYR A 255 10.87 -19.31 -16.21
N SER A 256 11.41 -18.13 -15.94
CA SER A 256 12.72 -17.67 -16.40
C SER A 256 13.66 -17.43 -15.21
N ALA A 257 14.53 -18.41 -14.94
CA ALA A 257 15.48 -18.36 -13.82
C ALA A 257 16.49 -17.20 -13.89
N GLY A 258 16.69 -16.61 -15.08
CA GLY A 258 17.59 -15.49 -15.31
C GLY A 258 16.88 -14.14 -15.49
N ALA A 259 15.57 -14.07 -15.23
CA ALA A 259 14.86 -12.80 -15.27
C ALA A 259 15.35 -11.85 -14.19
N LEU A 260 15.39 -10.55 -14.50
CA LEU A 260 15.85 -9.53 -13.56
C LEU A 260 14.97 -9.52 -12.30
N GLN A 261 15.59 -9.60 -11.13
CA GLN A 261 14.95 -9.45 -9.84
C GLN A 261 15.45 -8.18 -9.14
N ARG A 262 14.59 -7.57 -8.34
CA ARG A 262 14.90 -6.37 -7.56
C ARG A 262 14.60 -6.60 -6.10
N ASP A 263 15.48 -6.11 -5.25
CA ASP A 263 15.32 -6.25 -3.82
C ASP A 263 15.75 -5.00 -3.06
N LEU A 264 14.78 -4.17 -2.73
CA LEU A 264 14.96 -2.95 -1.96
C LEU A 264 15.05 -3.25 -0.47
N PHE A 265 14.21 -4.18 0.00
CA PHE A 265 13.97 -4.44 1.40
C PHE A 265 14.99 -5.39 2.01
N ASN A 266 15.52 -6.34 1.23
CA ASN A 266 16.39 -7.40 1.74
C ASN A 266 17.81 -7.38 1.18
N ASN A 267 18.16 -6.46 0.27
CA ASN A 267 19.52 -6.36 -0.26
C ASN A 267 20.47 -5.60 0.67
N SER A 268 21.50 -6.26 1.19
CA SER A 268 22.43 -5.61 2.13
C SER A 268 23.37 -4.59 1.47
N SER A 269 23.50 -3.41 2.06
CA SER A 269 24.47 -2.37 1.65
C SER A 269 25.01 -1.57 2.84
N THR A 270 25.97 -0.66 2.63
CA THR A 270 26.62 0.11 3.72
C THR A 270 25.65 0.93 4.58
N GLY A 271 24.51 1.36 4.03
CA GLY A 271 23.43 2.05 4.76
C GLY A 271 22.19 1.19 4.99
N HIS A 272 22.23 -0.08 4.56
CA HIS A 272 21.16 -1.06 4.69
C HIS A 272 21.74 -2.41 5.13
N PRO A 273 22.42 -2.50 6.29
CA PRO A 273 23.23 -3.67 6.65
C PRO A 273 22.44 -4.95 6.90
N TYR A 274 21.12 -4.89 7.09
CA TYR A 274 20.29 -6.06 7.37
C TYR A 274 19.12 -6.17 6.41
N ARG A 275 18.56 -7.38 6.32
CA ARG A 275 17.26 -7.62 5.70
C ARG A 275 16.17 -7.03 6.58
N GLU A 276 15.26 -6.25 6.00
CA GLU A 276 14.08 -5.76 6.70
C GLU A 276 13.06 -6.88 6.92
N TYR A 277 12.91 -7.81 5.97
CA TYR A 277 12.01 -8.96 6.07
C TYR A 277 12.82 -10.25 5.97
N GLN A 278 13.48 -10.61 7.08
CA GLN A 278 14.44 -11.72 7.15
C GLN A 278 13.84 -13.10 6.84
N GLY A 279 12.53 -13.28 7.09
CA GLY A 279 11.84 -14.54 6.84
C GLY A 279 11.28 -14.69 5.42
N ILE A 280 11.18 -13.61 4.65
CA ILE A 280 10.62 -13.61 3.30
C ILE A 280 11.74 -13.63 2.29
N GLU A 281 11.78 -14.66 1.44
CA GLU A 281 12.66 -14.67 0.26
C GLU A 281 12.00 -13.88 -0.87
N THR A 282 12.46 -12.66 -1.07
CA THR A 282 11.83 -11.62 -1.91
C THR A 282 12.18 -11.70 -3.39
N THR A 283 13.10 -12.59 -3.78
CA THR A 283 13.52 -12.84 -5.16
C THR A 283 13.46 -14.33 -5.49
N VAL A 284 13.27 -14.65 -6.77
CA VAL A 284 13.06 -16.04 -7.24
C VAL A 284 14.14 -16.49 -8.26
N GLU A 285 15.12 -15.64 -8.58
CA GLU A 285 16.16 -15.95 -9.57
C GLU A 285 17.10 -17.09 -9.15
N GLY A 286 17.62 -17.82 -10.14
CA GLY A 286 18.66 -18.84 -9.96
C GLY A 286 18.21 -20.17 -9.36
N TRP A 287 16.94 -20.32 -8.97
CA TRP A 287 16.41 -21.55 -8.41
C TRP A 287 15.98 -22.55 -9.50
N LEU A 288 16.01 -23.85 -9.17
CA LEU A 288 15.34 -24.86 -9.99
C LEU A 288 13.82 -24.60 -10.01
N PRO A 289 13.10 -24.93 -11.09
CA PRO A 289 11.67 -24.63 -11.22
C PRO A 289 10.84 -25.01 -9.99
N GLU A 290 11.09 -26.17 -9.40
CA GLU A 290 10.28 -26.65 -8.27
C GLU A 290 10.54 -25.85 -7.01
N LYS A 291 11.81 -25.48 -6.79
CA LYS A 291 12.17 -24.63 -5.66
C LYS A 291 11.68 -23.21 -5.85
N ALA A 292 11.74 -22.70 -7.08
CA ALA A 292 11.20 -21.40 -7.45
C ALA A 292 9.68 -21.35 -7.18
N LYS A 293 8.94 -22.40 -7.54
CA LYS A 293 7.49 -22.51 -7.28
C LYS A 293 7.16 -22.52 -5.78
N GLU A 294 7.97 -23.18 -4.95
CA GLU A 294 7.83 -23.09 -3.48
C GLU A 294 8.05 -21.67 -2.97
N ILE A 295 8.98 -20.90 -3.55
CA ILE A 295 9.20 -19.50 -3.17
C ILE A 295 8.01 -18.65 -3.62
N VAL A 296 7.48 -18.85 -4.83
CA VAL A 296 6.26 -18.18 -5.30
C VAL A 296 5.09 -18.40 -4.34
N PHE A 297 4.89 -19.63 -3.87
CA PHE A 297 3.88 -19.92 -2.85
C PHE A 297 4.06 -19.07 -1.59
N LYS A 298 5.30 -18.99 -1.09
CA LYS A 298 5.63 -18.19 0.10
C LYS A 298 5.42 -16.70 -0.11
N LEU A 299 5.73 -16.18 -1.30
CA LEU A 299 5.48 -14.79 -1.67
C LEU A 299 3.98 -14.48 -1.65
N ILE A 300 3.16 -15.34 -2.28
CA ILE A 300 1.70 -15.20 -2.26
C ILE A 300 1.16 -15.24 -0.82
N CYS A 301 1.66 -16.18 -0.01
CA CYS A 301 1.28 -16.25 1.40
C CYS A 301 1.69 -14.99 2.17
N ALA A 302 2.87 -14.42 1.91
CA ALA A 302 3.32 -13.22 2.62
C ALA A 302 2.50 -11.98 2.25
N ILE A 303 2.14 -11.83 0.97
CA ILE A 303 1.26 -10.74 0.50
C ILE A 303 -0.10 -10.85 1.19
N THR A 304 -0.75 -12.00 1.06
CA THR A 304 -2.10 -12.21 1.58
C THR A 304 -2.14 -12.20 3.11
N ASP A 305 -1.18 -12.81 3.80
CA ASP A 305 -1.10 -12.80 5.27
C ASP A 305 -0.93 -11.40 5.84
N GLN A 306 -0.17 -10.52 5.17
CA GLN A 306 -0.04 -9.12 5.61
C GLN A 306 -1.30 -8.29 5.33
N GLY A 307 -1.96 -8.50 4.18
CA GLY A 307 -3.14 -7.74 3.76
C GLY A 307 -4.45 -8.20 4.39
N GLU A 308 -4.99 -9.33 3.92
CA GLU A 308 -6.34 -9.85 4.21
C GLU A 308 -6.36 -11.12 5.09
N GLY A 309 -5.18 -11.54 5.56
CA GLY A 309 -5.00 -12.67 6.46
C GLY A 309 -4.72 -14.03 5.80
N ALA A 310 -4.92 -15.08 6.59
CA ALA A 310 -4.39 -16.42 6.33
C ALA A 310 -5.20 -17.33 5.38
N ASP A 311 -6.42 -16.92 5.03
CA ASP A 311 -7.45 -17.83 4.53
C ASP A 311 -7.00 -18.59 3.26
N ILE A 312 -6.29 -17.90 2.37
CA ILE A 312 -5.81 -18.49 1.11
C ILE A 312 -4.67 -19.47 1.32
N LYS A 313 -3.80 -19.26 2.31
CA LYS A 313 -2.74 -20.22 2.61
C LYS A 313 -3.35 -21.56 3.02
N GLU A 314 -4.31 -21.55 3.95
CA GLU A 314 -4.94 -22.76 4.45
C GLU A 314 -5.63 -23.54 3.32
N GLU A 315 -6.25 -22.80 2.40
CA GLU A 315 -6.98 -23.38 1.28
C GLU A 315 -6.07 -23.87 0.15
N ILE A 316 -4.98 -23.17 -0.16
CA ILE A 316 -3.93 -23.70 -1.05
C ILE A 316 -3.33 -24.98 -0.46
N GLU A 317 -2.96 -24.99 0.83
CA GLU A 317 -2.38 -26.16 1.49
C GLU A 317 -3.33 -27.37 1.56
N LYS A 318 -4.64 -27.14 1.56
CA LYS A 318 -5.66 -28.19 1.49
C LYS A 318 -5.69 -28.86 0.11
N ASN A 319 -5.55 -28.09 -0.95
CA ASN A 319 -5.55 -28.59 -2.33
C ASN A 319 -4.17 -29.12 -2.78
N TYR A 320 -3.10 -28.64 -2.16
CA TYR A 320 -1.73 -29.04 -2.43
C TYR A 320 -1.01 -29.48 -1.13
N PRO A 321 -1.35 -30.66 -0.57
CA PRO A 321 -0.88 -31.07 0.76
C PRO A 321 0.64 -31.15 0.93
N TYR A 322 1.40 -31.30 -0.17
CA TYR A 322 2.86 -31.31 -0.12
C TYR A 322 3.45 -29.98 0.36
N LEU A 323 2.74 -28.86 0.19
CA LEU A 323 3.17 -27.54 0.64
C LEU A 323 3.19 -27.42 2.17
N ARG A 324 2.40 -28.24 2.89
CA ARG A 324 2.44 -28.29 4.36
C ARG A 324 3.81 -28.69 4.91
N ALA A 325 4.61 -29.41 4.12
CA ALA A 325 5.98 -29.78 4.47
C ALA A 325 6.95 -28.59 4.48
N LEU A 326 6.56 -27.44 3.92
CA LEU A 326 7.37 -26.22 3.92
C LEU A 326 7.42 -25.53 5.30
N ASN A 327 6.68 -26.05 6.29
CA ASN A 327 6.71 -25.63 7.70
C ASN A 327 6.59 -24.11 7.89
N LEU A 328 5.66 -23.48 7.16
CA LEU A 328 5.35 -22.04 7.33
C LEU A 328 4.66 -21.70 8.65
N GLY A 329 4.47 -22.70 9.53
CA GLY A 329 3.76 -22.57 10.80
C GLY A 329 2.23 -22.56 10.61
N PRO A 330 1.45 -23.08 11.58
CA PRO A 330 0.01 -22.84 11.64
C PRO A 330 -0.24 -21.35 11.95
N HIS A 331 -1.32 -20.76 11.42
CA HIS A 331 -1.78 -19.47 11.94
C HIS A 331 -2.20 -19.64 13.39
N GLN A 332 -1.64 -18.80 14.26
CA GLN A 332 -1.93 -18.85 15.70
C GLN A 332 -3.23 -18.10 16.06
N GLY A 333 -4.07 -17.80 15.08
CA GLY A 333 -5.35 -17.11 15.27
C GLY A 333 -6.40 -18.02 15.90
N ASN A 334 -6.71 -17.80 17.17
CA ASN A 334 -7.89 -18.37 17.82
C ASN A 334 -9.13 -17.54 17.46
N GLY A 335 -9.59 -17.62 16.21
CA GLY A 335 -10.95 -17.28 15.78
C GLY A 335 -11.47 -15.84 15.97
N LEU A 336 -10.65 -14.89 16.42
CA LEU A 336 -11.02 -13.47 16.54
C LEU A 336 -9.88 -12.48 16.19
N LEU A 337 -8.66 -12.98 15.95
CA LEU A 337 -7.51 -12.18 15.51
C LEU A 337 -6.72 -12.98 14.45
N GLN A 338 -6.51 -12.39 13.26
CA GLN A 338 -5.72 -12.92 12.16
C GLN A 338 -4.26 -12.49 12.37
N ALA A 339 -3.51 -13.27 13.15
CA ALA A 339 -2.11 -12.94 13.43
C ALA A 339 -1.21 -13.20 12.22
N VAL A 340 -0.57 -12.14 11.69
CA VAL A 340 0.49 -12.22 10.68
C VAL A 340 1.59 -13.12 11.19
N GLN A 341 2.04 -14.06 10.36
CA GLN A 341 3.09 -14.99 10.75
C GLN A 341 4.40 -14.27 11.04
N PRO A 342 5.13 -14.62 12.12
CA PRO A 342 6.41 -13.98 12.43
C PRO A 342 7.44 -14.00 11.30
N VAL A 343 7.38 -14.99 10.40
CA VAL A 343 8.25 -15.09 9.21
C VAL A 343 7.95 -14.00 8.17
N ASN A 344 6.70 -13.53 8.14
CA ASN A 344 6.24 -12.47 7.25
C ASN A 344 6.36 -11.08 7.89
N GLN A 345 6.74 -10.95 9.16
CA GLN A 345 6.87 -9.65 9.82
C GLN A 345 8.22 -8.99 9.55
N ALA A 346 8.25 -7.65 9.66
CA ALA A 346 9.49 -6.90 9.60
C ALA A 346 10.41 -7.17 10.81
N SER A 347 11.72 -7.20 10.57
CA SER A 347 12.75 -7.38 11.58
C SER A 347 13.00 -6.07 12.32
N GLU A 348 12.57 -5.99 13.57
CA GLU A 348 12.85 -4.82 14.43
C GLU A 348 14.35 -4.51 14.45
N LYS A 349 15.20 -5.53 14.60
CA LYS A 349 16.66 -5.35 14.60
C LYS A 349 17.19 -4.80 13.28
N GLY A 350 16.66 -5.28 12.15
CA GLY A 350 17.04 -4.77 10.84
C GLY A 350 16.68 -3.29 10.72
N LEU A 351 15.43 -2.96 10.99
CA LEU A 351 14.91 -1.59 10.93
C LEU A 351 15.63 -0.62 11.87
N GLN A 352 15.97 -1.04 13.09
CA GLN A 352 16.73 -0.19 14.03
C GLN A 352 18.13 0.17 13.51
N ALA A 353 18.74 -0.70 12.70
CA ALA A 353 20.04 -0.46 12.10
C ALA A 353 19.94 0.36 10.81
N ASP A 354 18.93 0.10 9.98
CA ASP A 354 18.74 0.75 8.68
C ASP A 354 18.18 2.18 8.83
N TYR A 355 17.39 2.43 9.88
CA TYR A 355 16.71 3.71 10.13
C TYR A 355 17.06 4.30 11.51
N PRO A 356 18.30 4.78 11.72
CA PRO A 356 18.66 5.45 12.96
C PRO A 356 17.91 6.78 13.12
N SER A 357 17.35 7.01 14.31
CA SER A 357 16.74 8.30 14.66
C SER A 357 17.75 9.23 15.32
N TYR A 358 17.52 10.54 15.19
CA TYR A 358 18.35 11.59 15.76
C TYR A 358 17.46 12.53 16.57
N ASN A 359 18.02 13.16 17.61
CA ASN A 359 17.38 14.31 18.23
C ASN A 359 17.66 15.58 17.41
N ASP A 360 17.05 16.70 17.82
CA ASP A 360 17.16 17.98 17.14
C ASP A 360 18.53 18.69 17.31
N LYS A 361 19.44 18.09 18.08
CA LYS A 361 20.85 18.49 18.21
C LYS A 361 21.77 17.70 17.30
N GLY A 362 21.20 16.79 16.52
CA GLY A 362 21.93 15.89 15.62
C GLY A 362 22.65 14.74 16.31
N THR A 363 22.29 14.45 17.56
CA THR A 363 22.79 13.28 18.27
C THR A 363 21.93 12.08 17.91
N GLN A 364 22.56 11.00 17.46
CA GLN A 364 21.87 9.74 17.21
C GLN A 364 21.27 9.20 18.51
N LEU A 365 20.00 8.84 18.47
CA LEU A 365 19.30 8.21 19.58
C LEU A 365 19.67 6.71 19.68
N PRO A 366 19.44 6.07 20.84
CA PRO A 366 19.61 4.62 20.96
C PRO A 366 18.80 3.88 19.88
N PRO A 367 19.31 2.76 19.31
CA PRO A 367 18.60 2.03 18.25
C PRO A 367 17.17 1.64 18.62
N ALA A 368 16.92 1.28 19.89
CA ALA A 368 15.58 0.98 20.42
C ALA A 368 14.58 2.15 20.38
N GLN A 369 15.03 3.35 20.03
CA GLN A 369 14.20 4.54 19.82
C GLN A 369 14.08 4.92 18.33
N SER A 370 14.44 4.02 17.41
CA SER A 370 14.17 4.21 15.99
C SER A 370 12.66 4.35 15.77
N THR A 371 12.26 5.51 15.24
CA THR A 371 10.85 5.82 14.98
C THR A 371 10.28 4.96 13.86
N HIS A 372 11.07 4.68 12.83
CA HIS A 372 10.69 3.79 11.73
C HIS A 372 10.56 2.34 12.20
N ALA A 373 11.51 1.85 13.00
CA ALA A 373 11.41 0.50 13.55
C ALA A 373 10.15 0.35 14.40
N TYR A 374 9.90 1.29 15.32
CA TYR A 374 8.72 1.26 16.17
C TYR A 374 7.42 1.30 15.37
N ALA A 375 7.30 2.23 14.42
CA ALA A 375 6.09 2.36 13.60
C ALA A 375 5.78 1.09 12.80
N ARG A 376 6.81 0.36 12.35
CA ARG A 376 6.67 -0.80 11.46
C ARG A 376 6.62 -2.16 12.17
N THR A 377 6.95 -2.24 13.46
CA THR A 377 6.94 -3.52 14.19
C THR A 377 5.90 -3.62 15.29
N VAL A 378 5.41 -2.50 15.84
CA VAL A 378 4.48 -2.53 16.98
C VAL A 378 3.15 -3.21 16.63
N ASP A 379 2.64 -2.96 15.42
CA ASP A 379 1.42 -3.57 14.87
C ASP A 379 1.74 -4.69 13.86
N GLY A 380 3.02 -5.10 13.76
CA GLY A 380 3.48 -6.05 12.74
C GLY A 380 2.81 -7.44 12.81
N ALA A 381 2.26 -7.81 13.96
CA ALA A 381 1.52 -9.05 14.14
C ALA A 381 0.05 -8.99 13.71
N LYS A 382 -0.46 -7.80 13.38
CA LYS A 382 -1.81 -7.59 12.85
C LYS A 382 -1.74 -7.43 11.35
N ASP A 383 -2.69 -7.99 10.63
CA ASP A 383 -2.84 -7.74 9.20
C ASP A 383 -3.37 -6.32 8.95
N HIS A 384 -3.51 -5.93 7.69
CA HIS A 384 -3.96 -4.59 7.32
C HIS A 384 -5.43 -4.37 7.70
N TYR A 385 -6.28 -5.39 7.53
CA TYR A 385 -7.69 -5.32 7.90
C TYR A 385 -7.88 -4.98 9.39
N GLU A 386 -7.25 -5.73 10.29
CA GLU A 386 -7.29 -5.51 11.74
C GLU A 386 -6.77 -4.12 12.12
N ARG A 387 -5.69 -3.66 11.48
CA ARG A 387 -5.14 -2.32 11.68
C ARG A 387 -6.13 -1.23 11.29
N PHE A 388 -6.86 -1.41 10.18
CA PHE A 388 -7.89 -0.47 9.74
C PHE A 388 -9.17 -0.54 10.58
N GLU A 389 -9.49 -1.66 11.21
CA GLU A 389 -10.56 -1.75 12.21
C GLU A 389 -10.23 -0.88 13.44
N GLU A 390 -8.99 -0.92 13.95
CA GLU A 390 -8.58 -0.07 15.06
C GLU A 390 -8.66 1.43 14.73
N ILE A 391 -8.24 1.80 13.51
CA ILE A 391 -8.35 3.20 13.05
C ILE A 391 -9.82 3.61 12.97
N ARG A 392 -10.71 2.71 12.53
CA ARG A 392 -12.15 2.95 12.47
C ARG A 392 -12.76 3.22 13.85
N ASP A 393 -12.32 2.47 14.86
CA ASP A 393 -12.75 2.69 16.24
C ASP A 393 -12.32 4.07 16.76
N ASP A 394 -11.09 4.50 16.46
CA ASP A 394 -10.59 5.82 16.83
C ASP A 394 -11.30 6.96 16.07
N LEU A 395 -11.69 6.74 14.81
CA LEU A 395 -12.54 7.65 14.02
C LEU A 395 -13.95 7.77 14.62
N ASN A 396 -14.59 6.65 14.93
CA ASN A 396 -15.93 6.63 15.55
C ASN A 396 -15.94 7.30 16.93
N ALA A 397 -14.86 7.16 17.69
CA ALA A 397 -14.68 7.82 18.97
C ALA A 397 -14.30 9.31 18.85
N GLY A 398 -14.08 9.82 17.63
CA GLY A 398 -13.73 11.22 17.37
C GLY A 398 -12.35 11.62 17.89
N LYS A 399 -11.42 10.65 18.00
CA LYS A 399 -10.07 10.90 18.54
C LYS A 399 -9.07 11.43 17.51
N ILE A 400 -9.36 11.21 16.23
CA ILE A 400 -8.49 11.61 15.12
C ILE A 400 -8.89 12.98 14.58
N VAL A 401 -7.89 13.84 14.35
CA VAL A 401 -8.06 15.15 13.73
C VAL A 401 -7.27 15.20 12.42
N THR A 402 -7.95 15.52 11.32
CA THR A 402 -7.33 15.72 10.00
C THR A 402 -7.11 17.21 9.70
N TRP A 403 -6.25 17.53 8.73
CA TRP A 403 -6.04 18.91 8.27
C TRP A 403 -7.33 19.61 7.82
N PRO A 404 -8.23 19.00 7.02
CA PRO A 404 -9.54 19.60 6.71
C PRO A 404 -10.32 20.01 7.94
N THR A 405 -10.32 19.19 8.99
CA THR A 405 -11.00 19.49 10.26
C THR A 405 -10.31 20.61 11.02
N TRP A 406 -8.98 20.61 11.07
CA TRP A 406 -8.20 21.65 11.73
C TRP A 406 -8.39 23.04 11.10
N HIS A 407 -8.35 23.12 9.77
CA HIS A 407 -8.49 24.38 9.00
C HIS A 407 -9.87 25.04 9.14
N LYS A 408 -10.90 24.34 9.63
CA LYS A 408 -12.23 24.94 9.88
C LYS A 408 -12.18 26.09 10.90
N ASN A 409 -11.31 25.96 11.91
CA ASN A 409 -11.28 26.88 13.05
C ASN A 409 -9.88 27.41 13.38
N ASN A 410 -8.86 27.00 12.64
CA ASN A 410 -7.46 27.34 12.94
C ASN A 410 -6.77 27.96 11.73
N SER A 411 -5.64 28.61 12.01
CA SER A 411 -4.69 29.13 11.03
C SER A 411 -3.30 28.98 11.61
N TRP A 412 -2.27 28.95 10.76
CA TRP A 412 -0.91 28.76 11.22
C TRP A 412 -0.46 29.92 12.10
N ALA A 413 0.02 29.59 13.31
CA ALA A 413 0.69 30.51 14.21
C ALA A 413 2.18 30.13 14.30
N ALA A 414 3.03 31.09 14.66
CA ALA A 414 4.46 30.86 14.80
C ALA A 414 4.75 29.74 15.82
N ASP A 415 3.96 29.65 16.89
CA ASP A 415 4.15 28.66 17.95
C ASP A 415 3.81 27.23 17.50
N ASN A 416 3.06 27.05 16.41
CA ASN A 416 2.88 25.72 15.81
C ASN A 416 4.18 25.17 15.19
N LEU A 417 5.18 26.02 14.98
CA LEU A 417 6.42 25.69 14.25
C LEU A 417 7.66 25.68 15.16
N LYS A 418 7.47 25.72 16.48
CA LYS A 418 8.53 25.86 17.49
C LYS A 418 8.45 24.75 18.54
N THR A 419 9.61 24.33 19.02
CA THR A 419 9.74 23.66 20.32
C THR A 419 10.36 24.61 21.35
N ALA A 420 10.55 24.13 22.59
CA ALA A 420 11.26 24.88 23.62
C ALA A 420 12.71 25.27 23.22
N ASP A 421 13.34 24.49 22.33
CA ASP A 421 14.73 24.68 21.90
C ASP A 421 14.85 25.64 20.69
N TYR A 422 13.76 26.23 20.19
CA TYR A 422 13.75 27.09 18.99
C TYR A 422 14.76 28.25 19.06
N GLY A 423 14.91 28.88 20.23
CA GLY A 423 15.85 29.98 20.45
C GLY A 423 17.33 29.58 20.44
N LEU A 424 17.63 28.28 20.43
CA LEU A 424 19.00 27.76 20.40
C LEU A 424 19.53 27.57 18.98
N ASN A 425 18.67 27.70 17.96
CA ASN A 425 19.07 27.58 16.56
C ASN A 425 20.06 28.70 16.17
N GLN A 426 21.20 28.32 15.60
CA GLN A 426 22.29 29.26 15.27
C GLN A 426 22.32 29.64 13.79
N TYR A 427 21.46 29.04 12.96
CA TYR A 427 21.47 29.20 11.52
C TYR A 427 20.53 30.31 11.06
N PRO A 428 20.84 31.01 9.95
CA PRO A 428 20.04 32.13 9.45
C PRO A 428 18.79 31.64 8.69
N LEU A 429 17.95 30.83 9.33
CA LEU A 429 16.71 30.29 8.77
C LEU A 429 15.55 31.30 8.93
N PRO A 430 14.56 31.31 8.01
CA PRO A 430 13.37 32.17 8.12
C PRO A 430 12.68 32.04 9.47
N LYS A 431 12.14 33.14 10.03
CA LYS A 431 11.48 33.08 11.33
C LYS A 431 10.18 32.28 11.25
N ALA A 432 9.80 31.63 12.34
CA ALA A 432 8.53 30.90 12.43
C ALA A 432 7.31 31.80 12.12
N GLU A 433 7.37 33.08 12.50
CA GLU A 433 6.35 34.08 12.16
C GLU A 433 6.22 34.27 10.64
N ASP A 434 7.36 34.33 9.93
CA ASP A 434 7.39 34.53 8.48
C ASP A 434 6.85 33.29 7.75
N ILE A 435 7.20 32.09 8.25
CA ILE A 435 6.73 30.81 7.69
C ILE A 435 5.23 30.66 7.92
N ALA A 436 4.74 30.84 9.15
CA ALA A 436 3.31 30.77 9.46
C ALA A 436 2.50 31.77 8.61
N ALA A 437 3.00 33.00 8.47
CA ALA A 437 2.38 34.00 7.61
C ALA A 437 2.40 33.59 6.13
N ALA A 438 3.46 32.93 5.65
CA ALA A 438 3.53 32.41 4.28
C ALA A 438 2.52 31.29 4.04
N LEU A 439 2.42 30.32 4.95
CA LEU A 439 1.43 29.22 4.89
C LEU A 439 0.00 29.77 4.84
N ASN A 440 -0.32 30.75 5.70
CA ASN A 440 -1.64 31.39 5.70
C ASN A 440 -1.91 32.19 4.43
N ARG A 441 -0.91 32.88 3.86
CA ARG A 441 -1.07 33.60 2.58
C ARG A 441 -1.28 32.67 1.40
N LEU A 442 -0.74 31.45 1.43
CA LEU A 442 -1.01 30.44 0.41
C LEU A 442 -2.47 29.97 0.49
N ASN A 443 -2.97 29.69 1.69
CA ASN A 443 -4.34 29.19 1.87
C ASN A 443 -5.42 30.29 1.74
N ASN A 444 -5.11 31.51 2.18
CA ASN A 444 -6.03 32.65 2.21
C ASN A 444 -5.37 33.92 1.65
N PRO A 445 -5.00 33.95 0.36
CA PRO A 445 -4.42 35.14 -0.26
C PRO A 445 -5.45 36.27 -0.29
N VAL A 446 -4.94 37.51 -0.28
CA VAL A 446 -5.74 38.73 -0.43
C VAL A 446 -5.39 39.43 -1.73
N LYS A 447 -6.34 40.19 -2.29
CA LYS A 447 -6.12 40.98 -3.51
C LYS A 447 -5.18 42.14 -3.22
N ASP A 448 -4.27 42.41 -4.15
CA ASP A 448 -3.23 43.44 -4.01
C ASP A 448 -3.82 44.81 -3.62
N GLY A 449 -3.28 45.43 -2.58
CA GLY A 449 -3.75 46.71 -2.06
C GLY A 449 -5.07 46.66 -1.28
N THR A 450 -5.60 45.47 -0.98
CA THR A 450 -6.86 45.28 -0.23
C THR A 450 -6.71 44.24 0.88
N ASN A 451 -7.73 44.16 1.76
CA ASN A 451 -7.89 43.08 2.74
C ASN A 451 -8.95 42.05 2.31
N GLN A 452 -9.33 42.02 1.03
CA GLN A 452 -10.36 41.11 0.53
C GLN A 452 -9.73 39.78 0.07
N PRO A 453 -10.34 38.62 0.38
CA PRO A 453 -9.89 37.32 -0.12
C PRO A 453 -9.79 37.26 -1.65
N ASP A 454 -8.81 36.52 -2.15
CA ASP A 454 -8.57 36.25 -3.56
C ASP A 454 -8.74 34.75 -3.87
N PRO A 455 -9.98 34.28 -4.09
CA PRO A 455 -10.26 32.85 -4.31
C PRO A 455 -9.59 32.30 -5.57
N ASP A 456 -9.40 33.12 -6.61
CA ASP A 456 -8.76 32.71 -7.86
C ASP A 456 -7.27 32.43 -7.63
N LYS A 457 -6.60 33.30 -6.86
CA LYS A 457 -5.20 33.11 -6.45
C LYS A 457 -5.04 31.88 -5.55
N ARG A 458 -5.98 31.64 -4.62
CA ARG A 458 -5.99 30.41 -3.81
C ARG A 458 -6.10 29.17 -4.70
N ALA A 459 -7.06 29.17 -5.63
CA ALA A 459 -7.28 28.05 -6.53
C ALA A 459 -6.06 27.78 -7.43
N ALA A 460 -5.38 28.83 -7.90
CA ALA A 460 -4.15 28.72 -8.67
C ALA A 460 -3.00 28.13 -7.84
N SER A 461 -2.81 28.59 -6.59
CA SER A 461 -1.80 28.02 -5.68
C SER A 461 -2.08 26.56 -5.36
N TYR A 462 -3.32 26.22 -5.03
CA TYR A 462 -3.71 24.82 -4.77
C TYR A 462 -3.45 23.94 -6.00
N LYS A 463 -3.89 24.36 -7.20
CA LYS A 463 -3.64 23.62 -8.44
C LYS A 463 -2.14 23.39 -8.69
N GLN A 464 -1.30 24.38 -8.44
CA GLN A 464 0.15 24.23 -8.60
C GLN A 464 0.73 23.18 -7.65
N PHE A 465 0.27 23.13 -6.39
CA PHE A 465 0.68 22.12 -5.43
C PHE A 465 0.21 20.72 -5.82
N CYS A 466 -1.04 20.56 -6.29
CA CYS A 466 -1.51 19.29 -6.85
C CYS A 466 -0.65 18.83 -8.02
N GLN A 467 -0.31 19.74 -8.96
CA GLN A 467 0.56 19.42 -10.10
C GLN A 467 1.97 18.97 -9.67
N ILE A 468 2.52 19.54 -8.60
CA ILE A 468 3.82 19.11 -8.04
C ILE A 468 3.72 17.69 -7.46
N ALA A 469 2.64 17.38 -6.74
CA ALA A 469 2.42 16.03 -6.20
C ALA A 469 2.19 15.00 -7.32
N THR A 470 1.28 15.30 -8.27
CA THR A 470 1.02 14.43 -9.43
C THR A 470 2.27 14.22 -10.28
N GLY A 471 3.05 15.26 -10.55
CA GLY A 471 4.29 15.16 -11.32
C GLY A 471 5.37 14.32 -10.62
N ALA A 472 5.43 14.35 -9.28
CA ALA A 472 6.35 13.50 -8.53
C ALA A 472 5.98 12.01 -8.64
N ILE A 473 4.69 11.68 -8.49
CA ILE A 473 4.18 10.31 -8.66
C ILE A 473 4.40 9.82 -10.09
N ALA A 474 4.11 10.67 -11.08
CA ALA A 474 4.35 10.38 -12.49
C ALA A 474 5.82 10.00 -12.76
N GLY A 475 6.74 10.83 -12.25
CA GLY A 475 8.18 10.58 -12.39
C GLY A 475 8.61 9.26 -11.76
N ILE A 476 8.04 8.89 -10.60
CA ILE A 476 8.28 7.60 -9.96
C ILE A 476 7.83 6.47 -10.89
N THR A 477 6.56 6.46 -11.31
CA THR A 477 6.00 5.37 -12.12
C THR A 477 6.72 5.22 -13.46
N THR A 478 7.14 6.31 -14.09
CA THR A 478 7.90 6.27 -15.35
C THR A 478 9.30 5.66 -15.17
N VAL A 479 9.96 5.88 -14.02
CA VAL A 479 11.23 5.19 -13.73
C VAL A 479 10.97 3.71 -13.42
N LEU A 480 9.89 3.38 -12.71
CA LEU A 480 9.57 1.99 -12.38
C LEU A 480 9.28 1.14 -13.63
N ASP A 481 8.66 1.71 -14.68
CA ASP A 481 8.49 1.04 -15.99
C ASP A 481 9.82 0.53 -16.58
N GLN A 482 10.93 1.19 -16.28
CA GLN A 482 12.27 0.81 -16.75
C GLN A 482 13.04 0.00 -15.71
N TYR A 483 12.71 0.14 -14.42
CA TYR A 483 13.48 -0.40 -13.31
C TYR A 483 13.57 -1.93 -13.36
N TRP A 484 12.51 -2.62 -13.77
CA TRP A 484 12.52 -4.07 -13.97
C TRP A 484 12.88 -4.52 -15.41
N ALA A 485 13.08 -3.58 -16.33
CA ALA A 485 13.51 -3.86 -17.70
C ALA A 485 15.03 -3.72 -17.88
N ASP A 486 15.68 -2.83 -17.13
CA ASP A 486 17.08 -2.47 -17.28
C ASP A 486 17.80 -2.45 -15.93
N GLN A 487 18.78 -3.35 -15.76
CA GLN A 487 19.57 -3.49 -14.53
C GLN A 487 20.30 -2.20 -14.13
N SER A 488 20.63 -1.33 -15.09
CA SER A 488 21.34 -0.07 -14.88
C SER A 488 20.47 1.05 -14.28
N VAL A 489 19.14 0.91 -14.37
CA VAL A 489 18.20 1.86 -13.78
C VAL A 489 18.15 1.62 -12.27
N GLY A 490 18.36 2.69 -11.50
CA GLY A 490 18.27 2.68 -10.04
C GLY A 490 16.86 2.98 -9.54
N PHE A 491 16.54 2.52 -8.33
CA PHE A 491 15.26 2.83 -7.70
C PHE A 491 15.15 4.35 -7.41
N PRO A 492 14.00 5.00 -7.66
CA PRO A 492 13.85 6.46 -7.57
C PRO A 492 13.71 6.98 -6.12
N PHE A 493 14.63 6.61 -5.22
CA PHE A 493 14.60 6.95 -3.79
C PHE A 493 14.36 8.43 -3.47
N PRO A 494 15.09 9.41 -4.08
CA PRO A 494 14.89 10.81 -3.74
C PRO A 494 13.49 11.32 -4.09
N SER A 495 12.90 10.80 -5.17
CA SER A 495 11.55 11.13 -5.60
C SER A 495 10.52 10.48 -4.69
N MET A 496 10.71 9.20 -4.32
CA MET A 496 9.85 8.46 -3.40
C MET A 496 9.74 9.17 -2.04
N GLY A 497 10.87 9.42 -1.38
CA GLY A 497 10.89 10.08 -0.07
C GLY A 497 10.24 11.47 -0.10
N GLY A 498 10.57 12.29 -1.11
CA GLY A 498 10.01 13.64 -1.19
C GLY A 498 8.57 13.69 -1.72
N SER A 499 8.01 12.62 -2.28
CA SER A 499 6.63 12.63 -2.81
C SER A 499 5.62 12.78 -1.68
N GLY A 500 5.88 12.11 -0.55
CA GLY A 500 5.12 12.27 0.70
C GLY A 500 5.12 13.71 1.19
N ASP A 501 6.28 14.36 1.25
CA ASP A 501 6.39 15.78 1.66
C ASP A 501 5.54 16.71 0.78
N ARG A 502 5.54 16.48 -0.54
CA ARG A 502 4.76 17.29 -1.49
C ARG A 502 3.25 17.12 -1.28
N LEU A 503 2.81 15.89 -1.03
CA LEU A 503 1.41 15.56 -0.76
C LEU A 503 0.97 16.11 0.60
N MET A 504 1.81 15.91 1.62
CA MET A 504 1.64 16.48 2.96
C MET A 504 1.45 17.98 2.89
N MET A 505 2.25 18.70 2.10
CA MET A 505 2.12 20.13 2.01
C MET A 505 0.79 20.59 1.39
N CYS A 506 0.18 19.79 0.50
CA CYS A 506 -1.16 20.06 -0.02
C CYS A 506 -2.18 20.06 1.13
N TRP A 507 -2.15 19.02 1.96
CA TRP A 507 -3.01 18.90 3.13
C TRP A 507 -2.75 19.98 4.18
N ALA A 508 -1.49 20.14 4.59
CA ALA A 508 -1.10 21.09 5.64
C ALA A 508 -1.44 22.54 5.31
N VAL A 509 -1.30 22.95 4.04
CA VAL A 509 -1.63 24.32 3.60
C VAL A 509 -3.10 24.48 3.32
N PHE A 510 -3.69 23.60 2.50
CA PHE A 510 -5.02 23.84 1.93
C PHE A 510 -6.14 23.04 2.62
N GLY A 511 -5.81 21.99 3.38
CA GLY A 511 -6.77 21.06 3.93
C GLY A 511 -7.52 20.26 2.86
N GLN A 512 -6.88 19.98 1.73
CA GLN A 512 -7.46 19.25 0.59
C GLN A 512 -6.35 18.70 -0.33
N VAL A 513 -6.63 17.63 -1.07
CA VAL A 513 -5.77 17.08 -2.13
C VAL A 513 -6.51 16.93 -3.44
#